data_AF-A0A943YFU2-F1
#
_entry.id   AF-A0A943YFU2-F1
#
_cell.length_a   1.000
_cell.length_b   1.000
_cell.length_c   1.000
_cell.angle_alpha   90.00
_cell.angle_beta   90.00
_cell.angle_gamma   90.00
#
_symmetry.space_group_name_H-M   'P 1'
#
loop_
_entity.id
_entity.type
_entity.pdbx_description
1 polymer ?
#
loop_
_entity_poly.entity_id
_entity_poly.type
_entity_poly.pdbx_seq_one_letter_code
_entity_poly.pdbx_strand_id
1 'polypeptide(L)'
;MKYNRVIKTSCLTGLITLSLTAFSFAAVPGDDSAKATDPAFNVPTVANPIPDEVVKDLEIVEDQGRWLVSDKALSRYGIKEADKSKGTYWFRLPKADNGSTAWQGAPVQLTLPGRAVSGGRTINIKNVRRPLGISYVLAENPTEKNSLLPPEQPVNTAPELRREGDRQPAASKEGKMGLVLFWDPLMKEDSNLPSLQTRQPIMSPTAFRLTKSGVELRNPDFDMLAETYAEKGYAMWPLVDNNFDPKLTHEILSDSRLQDTMIRQLMGYAILYDFKGYNLDFENINYSDKDKLTAFVRKISAAAHAYGLKLSMDVTPPSDSPNWSMVYDRAALAPHLDYLMIMAYDQVGRTSPVAGPVATYPWVERAVQNTLKLAPADKIVLGMPLYMRLWYESKDGRDLPQNISDWPAVVGAPPVKATKADPDKAENKVKSGEPMQVEIETAAEEAARQAAENKQGVIVPIDFDGDTYKRAAAAPAKKAAKPAASAPQTAAGGKAKLFVRTLTMADSEAVLKAYKNYVVWKPDLGLYYLELPLKTGTVKIWIEDEKSLKAKAELIQTYGLKGAAFWRKGFEPTHFWQGFAKHELT
;
A
#
# COMPACT_ATOMS: atom_id res chain seq x y z
N MET A 1 4.60 -72.12 17.64
CA MET A 1 4.41 -72.34 19.09
C MET A 1 5.07 -71.17 19.81
N LYS A 2 4.29 -70.22 20.37
CA LYS A 2 4.03 -70.01 21.81
C LYS A 2 5.34 -69.94 22.65
N TYR A 3 5.66 -68.89 23.41
CA TYR A 3 5.03 -68.36 24.63
C TYR A 3 5.65 -66.96 24.92
N ASN A 4 4.90 -65.89 25.28
CA ASN A 4 4.46 -65.48 26.65
C ASN A 4 5.63 -65.36 27.67
N ARG A 5 5.74 -64.44 28.63
CA ARG A 5 4.95 -63.34 29.26
C ARG A 5 5.94 -62.63 30.24
N VAL A 6 6.01 -61.30 30.31
CA VAL A 6 5.43 -60.41 31.36
C VAL A 6 5.83 -60.70 32.82
N ILE A 7 6.26 -59.65 33.56
CA ILE A 7 5.92 -59.24 34.97
C ILE A 7 6.92 -58.12 35.37
N LYS A 8 6.56 -56.82 35.52
CA LYS A 8 5.94 -56.09 36.68
C LYS A 8 6.73 -56.33 37.99
N THR A 9 7.05 -55.41 38.90
CA THR A 9 6.39 -54.22 39.47
C THR A 9 7.39 -53.66 40.52
N SER A 10 7.69 -52.36 40.51
CA SER A 10 7.34 -51.35 41.55
C SER A 10 8.03 -51.36 42.92
N CYS A 11 8.59 -50.17 43.23
CA CYS A 11 8.52 -49.37 44.47
C CYS A 11 9.03 -49.96 45.81
N LEU A 12 9.52 -49.22 46.80
CA LEU A 12 9.94 -47.83 47.06
C LEU A 12 10.07 -47.78 48.60
N THR A 13 11.13 -47.21 49.17
CA THR A 13 11.23 -46.58 50.53
C THR A 13 12.72 -46.39 50.85
N GLY A 14 13.24 -45.33 51.47
CA GLY A 14 12.74 -44.08 52.05
C GLY A 14 13.98 -43.21 52.39
N LEU A 15 13.85 -41.87 52.39
CA LEU A 15 13.91 -41.00 53.59
C LEU A 15 15.35 -40.87 54.17
N ILE A 16 16.01 -39.71 54.33
CA ILE A 16 15.66 -38.46 55.06
C ILE A 16 16.79 -37.42 54.82
N THR A 17 16.49 -36.23 54.24
CA THR A 17 16.54 -34.84 54.78
C THR A 17 17.85 -34.34 55.42
N LEU A 18 18.25 -33.05 55.48
CA LEU A 18 17.66 -31.73 55.19
C LEU A 18 18.80 -30.69 55.35
N SER A 19 18.83 -29.63 54.55
CA SER A 19 19.15 -28.25 54.99
C SER A 19 18.83 -27.30 53.82
N LEU A 20 17.61 -26.75 53.74
CA LEU A 20 17.08 -25.53 54.42
C LEU A 20 17.89 -24.28 54.10
N THR A 21 17.35 -23.12 53.69
CA THR A 21 16.01 -22.61 53.30
C THR A 21 16.23 -21.11 53.01
N ALA A 22 15.55 -20.45 52.05
CA ALA A 22 14.26 -19.76 52.24
C ALA A 22 13.77 -19.27 50.84
N PHE A 23 12.68 -19.78 50.27
CA PHE A 23 11.22 -19.45 50.39
C PHE A 23 10.84 -18.02 49.94
N SER A 24 10.25 -17.83 48.74
CA SER A 24 8.81 -17.86 48.32
C SER A 24 8.12 -16.48 48.46
N PHE A 25 7.32 -15.95 47.52
CA PHE A 25 6.14 -16.50 46.82
C PHE A 25 5.82 -15.82 45.46
N ALA A 26 5.20 -16.61 44.56
CA ALA A 26 4.11 -16.33 43.58
C ALA A 26 4.05 -15.05 42.72
N ALA A 27 3.94 -15.22 41.38
CA ALA A 27 2.83 -14.78 40.50
C ALA A 27 3.18 -14.92 38.99
N VAL A 28 2.15 -14.98 38.15
CA VAL A 28 2.13 -15.19 36.67
C VAL A 28 2.44 -13.87 35.90
N PRO A 29 2.28 -13.79 34.55
CA PRO A 29 3.27 -13.84 33.47
C PRO A 29 3.76 -12.45 32.98
N GLY A 30 4.80 -12.40 32.12
CA GLY A 30 5.30 -11.14 31.54
C GLY A 30 5.86 -11.31 30.14
N ASP A 31 5.37 -10.47 29.24
CA ASP A 31 5.33 -10.54 27.78
C ASP A 31 6.46 -9.79 27.06
N ASP A 32 6.61 -10.13 25.77
CA ASP A 32 7.14 -9.42 24.59
C ASP A 32 8.04 -8.17 24.71
N SER A 33 9.08 -8.16 23.85
CA SER A 33 9.15 -7.31 22.64
C SER A 33 10.60 -7.00 22.23
N ALA A 34 10.99 -7.43 21.02
CA ALA A 34 12.05 -6.78 20.23
C ALA A 34 12.16 -7.39 18.82
N LYS A 35 11.29 -6.96 17.90
CA LYS A 35 11.58 -6.96 16.46
C LYS A 35 11.44 -5.51 15.98
N ALA A 36 12.56 -4.89 15.63
CA ALA A 36 12.59 -3.57 15.05
C ALA A 36 12.04 -3.65 13.61
N THR A 37 10.88 -3.04 13.43
CA THR A 37 10.14 -2.92 12.17
C THR A 37 10.64 -1.73 11.36
N ASP A 38 10.91 -1.95 10.07
CA ASP A 38 10.84 -0.88 9.09
C ASP A 38 9.34 -0.67 8.74
N PRO A 39 8.73 0.52 8.94
CA PRO A 39 7.28 0.70 8.91
C PRO A 39 6.63 0.76 7.52
N ALA A 40 7.34 0.52 6.42
CA ALA A 40 6.75 0.75 5.09
C ALA A 40 5.62 -0.23 4.76
N PHE A 41 5.73 -1.53 5.04
CA PHE A 41 4.66 -2.48 4.68
C PHE A 41 4.71 -3.76 5.52
N ASN A 42 4.33 -3.66 6.80
CA ASN A 42 4.01 -4.85 7.59
C ASN A 42 2.50 -5.09 7.50
N VAL A 43 2.08 -5.87 6.50
CA VAL A 43 0.71 -6.41 6.46
C VAL A 43 0.63 -7.42 7.62
N PRO A 44 -0.17 -7.20 8.66
CA PRO A 44 -0.36 -8.19 9.70
C PRO A 44 -0.95 -9.45 9.07
N THR A 45 -0.40 -10.61 9.41
CA THR A 45 -1.12 -11.88 9.22
C THR A 45 -2.46 -11.74 9.93
N VAL A 46 -3.56 -11.76 9.19
CA VAL A 46 -4.88 -11.93 9.82
C VAL A 46 -4.92 -13.36 10.32
N ALA A 47 -4.50 -13.54 11.57
CA ALA A 47 -4.89 -14.70 12.34
C ALA A 47 -6.31 -14.41 12.85
N ASN A 48 -7.33 -14.89 12.12
CA ASN A 48 -8.64 -15.11 12.71
C ASN A 48 -9.01 -16.61 12.60
N PRO A 49 -9.45 -17.24 13.70
CA PRO A 49 -9.31 -18.68 13.93
C PRO A 49 -10.56 -19.47 13.53
N ILE A 50 -10.43 -20.77 13.22
CA ILE A 50 -11.54 -21.75 13.29
C ILE A 50 -11.01 -23.19 13.44
N PRO A 51 -11.15 -23.85 14.58
CA PRO A 51 -11.23 -25.31 14.66
C PRO A 51 -12.65 -25.70 15.11
N ASP A 52 -13.15 -26.91 14.93
CA ASP A 52 -12.71 -28.12 14.24
C ASP A 52 -14.01 -28.86 13.86
N GLU A 53 -14.00 -29.62 12.77
CA GLU A 53 -14.70 -30.91 12.60
C GLU A 53 -15.25 -31.08 11.18
N VAL A 54 -14.50 -31.92 10.45
CA VAL A 54 -14.77 -32.58 9.18
C VAL A 54 -15.74 -31.84 8.27
N VAL A 55 -15.17 -31.05 7.34
CA VAL A 55 -15.87 -30.78 6.09
C VAL A 55 -16.07 -32.13 5.40
N LYS A 56 -17.29 -32.67 5.46
CA LYS A 56 -17.62 -33.87 4.70
C LYS A 56 -17.54 -33.54 3.22
N ASP A 57 -17.35 -34.56 2.39
CA ASP A 57 -17.02 -34.43 0.96
C ASP A 57 -17.87 -33.43 0.16
N LEU A 58 -19.08 -33.05 0.59
CA LEU A 58 -19.95 -32.08 -0.07
C LEU A 58 -20.62 -31.07 0.89
N GLU A 59 -20.28 -31.08 2.18
CA GLU A 59 -20.89 -30.13 3.14
C GLU A 59 -20.28 -28.73 2.98
N ILE A 60 -21.12 -27.70 3.04
CA ILE A 60 -20.70 -26.30 3.22
C ILE A 60 -20.76 -26.01 4.71
N VAL A 61 -19.64 -25.57 5.27
CA VAL A 61 -19.58 -25.07 6.65
C VAL A 61 -19.59 -23.55 6.60
N GLU A 62 -20.57 -22.94 7.23
CA GLU A 62 -20.62 -21.49 7.39
C GLU A 62 -19.84 -21.05 8.63
N ASP A 63 -18.95 -20.08 8.45
CA ASP A 63 -18.23 -19.47 9.57
C ASP A 63 -17.92 -18.01 9.25
N GLN A 64 -18.34 -17.10 10.14
CA GLN A 64 -18.10 -15.65 10.02
C GLN A 64 -18.38 -15.08 8.61
N GLY A 65 -19.47 -15.52 7.99
CA GLY A 65 -19.86 -15.08 6.64
C GLY A 65 -19.08 -15.72 5.49
N ARG A 66 -18.26 -16.76 5.75
CA ARG A 66 -17.56 -17.59 4.76
C ARG A 66 -18.32 -18.89 4.52
N TRP A 67 -18.21 -19.44 3.31
CA TRP A 67 -18.75 -20.75 2.94
C TRP A 67 -17.61 -21.70 2.63
N LEU A 68 -17.27 -22.55 3.61
CA LEU A 68 -16.07 -23.38 3.58
C LEU A 68 -16.37 -24.78 3.05
N VAL A 69 -15.55 -25.23 2.10
CA VAL A 69 -15.60 -26.59 1.52
C VAL A 69 -14.21 -27.24 1.48
N SER A 70 -14.14 -28.56 1.34
CA SER A 70 -12.87 -29.30 1.28
C SER A 70 -12.33 -29.40 -0.14
N ASP A 71 -11.03 -29.65 -0.28
CA ASP A 71 -10.42 -29.97 -1.59
C ASP A 71 -11.12 -31.14 -2.28
N LYS A 72 -11.55 -32.12 -1.49
CA LYS A 72 -12.25 -33.30 -2.00
C LYS A 72 -13.62 -32.91 -2.59
N ALA A 73 -14.30 -31.93 -2.00
CA ALA A 73 -15.52 -31.36 -2.54
C ALA A 73 -15.27 -30.65 -3.88
N LEU A 74 -14.26 -29.77 -3.92
CA LEU A 74 -13.86 -29.06 -5.13
C LEU A 74 -13.44 -30.00 -6.26
N SER A 75 -12.79 -31.12 -5.93
CA SER A 75 -12.38 -32.13 -6.93
C SER A 75 -13.56 -32.75 -7.68
N ARG A 76 -14.76 -32.79 -7.07
CA ARG A 76 -15.98 -33.25 -7.75
C ARG A 76 -16.38 -32.35 -8.90
N TYR A 77 -16.00 -31.07 -8.83
CA TYR A 77 -16.19 -30.06 -9.89
C TYR A 77 -15.01 -30.00 -10.87
N GLY A 78 -14.05 -30.92 -10.78
CA GLY A 78 -12.83 -30.89 -11.61
C GLY A 78 -11.81 -29.84 -11.17
N ILE A 79 -12.10 -29.07 -10.11
CA ILE A 79 -11.17 -28.09 -9.53
C ILE A 79 -10.10 -28.87 -8.77
N LYS A 80 -8.95 -29.04 -9.41
CA LYS A 80 -7.86 -29.87 -8.92
C LYS A 80 -6.76 -29.00 -8.34
N GLU A 81 -6.27 -29.42 -7.18
CA GLU A 81 -5.08 -28.84 -6.57
C GLU A 81 -3.88 -28.98 -7.52
N ALA A 82 -3.14 -27.89 -7.70
CA ALA A 82 -1.95 -27.80 -8.54
C ALA A 82 -0.68 -27.96 -7.71
N ASP A 83 -0.59 -27.25 -6.59
CA ASP A 83 0.48 -27.36 -5.61
C ASP A 83 -0.11 -27.18 -4.21
N LYS A 84 -0.07 -28.29 -3.46
CA LYS A 84 -0.62 -28.38 -2.10
C LYS A 84 0.08 -27.49 -1.10
N SER A 85 1.38 -27.28 -1.26
CA SER A 85 2.16 -26.43 -0.35
C SER A 85 1.79 -24.95 -0.53
N LYS A 86 1.34 -24.57 -1.72
CA LYS A 86 0.98 -23.20 -2.09
C LYS A 86 -0.52 -22.94 -2.06
N GLY A 87 -1.35 -23.98 -1.90
CA GLY A 87 -2.82 -23.85 -1.94
C GLY A 87 -3.33 -23.35 -3.29
N THR A 88 -2.70 -23.79 -4.38
CA THR A 88 -3.05 -23.37 -5.74
C THR A 88 -3.89 -24.42 -6.47
N TYR A 89 -4.74 -23.98 -7.38
CA TYR A 89 -5.66 -24.83 -8.15
C TYR A 89 -5.55 -24.52 -9.64
N TRP A 90 -5.78 -25.53 -10.46
CA TRP A 90 -5.75 -25.42 -11.92
C TRP A 90 -7.09 -24.95 -12.49
N PHE A 91 -7.03 -23.94 -13.34
CA PHE A 91 -8.13 -23.45 -14.15
C PHE A 91 -7.70 -23.24 -15.60
N ARG A 92 -8.68 -23.03 -16.47
CA ARG A 92 -8.48 -22.47 -17.81
C ARG A 92 -9.14 -21.11 -17.91
N LEU A 93 -8.47 -20.19 -18.60
CA LEU A 93 -9.08 -18.90 -18.91
C LEU A 93 -10.14 -19.07 -20.03
N PRO A 94 -11.27 -18.35 -19.93
CA PRO A 94 -12.29 -18.37 -20.95
C PRO A 94 -11.87 -17.59 -22.19
N LYS A 95 -12.67 -17.69 -23.25
CA LYS A 95 -12.51 -16.83 -24.43
C LYS A 95 -12.70 -15.35 -24.07
N ALA A 96 -11.91 -14.48 -24.70
CA ALA A 96 -12.03 -13.03 -24.59
C ALA A 96 -13.34 -12.46 -25.17
N ASP A 97 -13.85 -11.37 -24.59
CA ASP A 97 -15.13 -10.77 -24.97
C ASP A 97 -15.07 -10.11 -26.35
N ASN A 98 -13.92 -9.52 -26.67
CA ASN A 98 -13.70 -8.83 -27.95
C ASN A 98 -13.36 -9.78 -29.11
N GLY A 99 -13.55 -11.09 -28.93
CA GLY A 99 -13.24 -12.10 -29.95
C GLY A 99 -11.76 -12.48 -30.04
N SER A 100 -10.88 -11.86 -29.24
CA SER A 100 -9.47 -12.25 -29.16
C SER A 100 -9.34 -13.71 -28.70
N THR A 101 -8.43 -14.45 -29.34
CA THR A 101 -8.04 -15.79 -28.89
C THR A 101 -6.90 -15.76 -27.88
N ALA A 102 -6.42 -14.55 -27.52
CA ALA A 102 -5.35 -14.39 -26.55
C ALA A 102 -5.73 -15.07 -25.23
N TRP A 103 -4.89 -16.03 -24.83
CA TRP A 103 -5.00 -16.77 -23.57
C TRP A 103 -6.23 -17.69 -23.44
N GLN A 104 -7.05 -17.83 -24.50
CA GLN A 104 -8.21 -18.73 -24.47
C GLN A 104 -7.76 -20.16 -24.18
N GLY A 105 -8.39 -20.79 -23.18
CA GLY A 105 -8.09 -22.15 -22.76
C GLY A 105 -6.71 -22.32 -22.12
N ALA A 106 -5.93 -21.25 -21.93
CA ALA A 106 -4.61 -21.33 -21.35
C ALA A 106 -4.71 -21.78 -19.88
N PRO A 107 -3.87 -22.74 -19.45
CA PRO A 107 -3.86 -23.17 -18.06
C PRO A 107 -3.33 -22.06 -17.17
N VAL A 108 -3.97 -21.88 -16.01
CA VAL A 108 -3.58 -20.92 -14.98
C VAL A 108 -3.67 -21.58 -13.60
N GLN A 109 -2.71 -21.28 -12.74
CA GLN A 109 -2.73 -21.66 -11.33
C GLN A 109 -3.08 -20.44 -10.49
N LEU A 110 -4.15 -20.54 -9.71
CA LEU A 110 -4.58 -19.47 -8.80
C LEU A 110 -4.64 -19.99 -7.37
N THR A 111 -4.28 -19.13 -6.43
CA THR A 111 -4.47 -19.39 -5.00
C THR A 111 -5.91 -19.08 -4.64
N LEU A 112 -6.57 -20.03 -3.97
CA LEU A 112 -7.91 -19.79 -3.40
C LEU A 112 -7.81 -19.47 -1.90
N PRO A 113 -8.60 -18.49 -1.39
CA PRO A 113 -8.74 -18.17 0.02
C PRO A 113 -9.09 -19.40 0.81
N GLY A 114 -8.32 -19.65 1.87
CA GLY A 114 -8.46 -20.88 2.63
C GLY A 114 -7.26 -21.21 3.50
N ARG A 115 -7.38 -22.31 4.25
CA ARG A 115 -6.39 -22.72 5.24
C ARG A 115 -6.34 -24.23 5.41
N ALA A 116 -5.16 -24.71 5.79
CA ALA A 116 -4.97 -26.10 6.16
C ALA A 116 -5.70 -26.39 7.49
N VAL A 117 -6.35 -27.55 7.56
CA VAL A 117 -7.04 -28.09 8.75
C VAL A 117 -6.70 -29.58 8.91
N SER A 118 -7.06 -30.17 10.05
CA SER A 118 -6.97 -31.62 10.23
C SER A 118 -7.85 -32.33 9.18
N GLY A 119 -7.22 -33.04 8.24
CA GLY A 119 -7.90 -33.77 7.16
C GLY A 119 -7.91 -33.12 5.77
N GLY A 120 -7.32 -31.93 5.57
CA GLY A 120 -7.21 -31.31 4.25
C GLY A 120 -7.10 -29.78 4.28
N ARG A 121 -7.37 -29.10 3.16
CA ARG A 121 -7.55 -27.65 3.12
C ARG A 121 -9.04 -27.30 3.08
N THR A 122 -9.39 -26.19 3.71
CA THR A 122 -10.71 -25.55 3.58
C THR A 122 -10.61 -24.35 2.67
N ILE A 123 -11.55 -24.20 1.75
CA ILE A 123 -11.61 -23.11 0.77
C ILE A 123 -12.90 -22.33 0.94
N ASN A 124 -12.82 -21.01 0.98
CA ASN A 124 -13.99 -20.16 0.94
C ASN A 124 -14.50 -20.06 -0.49
N ILE A 125 -15.71 -20.59 -0.74
CA ILE A 125 -16.33 -20.52 -2.06
C ILE A 125 -17.40 -19.44 -2.16
N LYS A 126 -17.71 -18.71 -1.09
CA LYS A 126 -18.83 -17.76 -1.08
C LYS A 126 -18.77 -16.83 -2.29
N ASN A 127 -17.68 -16.12 -2.51
CA ASN A 127 -17.64 -15.12 -3.58
C ASN A 127 -17.14 -15.65 -4.94
N VAL A 128 -16.73 -16.93 -4.98
CA VAL A 128 -16.15 -17.54 -6.19
C VAL A 128 -16.98 -18.69 -6.77
N ARG A 129 -18.02 -19.14 -6.06
CA ARG A 129 -18.85 -20.30 -6.47
C ARG A 129 -19.41 -20.17 -7.88
N ARG A 130 -19.85 -18.97 -8.27
CA ARG A 130 -20.46 -18.71 -9.58
C ARG A 130 -19.45 -18.78 -10.73
N PRO A 131 -18.33 -18.03 -10.72
CA PRO A 131 -17.31 -18.17 -11.76
C PRO A 131 -16.71 -19.58 -11.81
N LEU A 132 -16.76 -20.33 -10.70
CA LEU A 132 -16.36 -21.73 -10.64
C LEU A 132 -17.45 -22.73 -11.09
N GLY A 133 -18.67 -22.29 -11.37
CA GLY A 133 -19.77 -23.17 -11.77
C GLY A 133 -20.22 -24.13 -10.66
N ILE A 134 -20.02 -23.76 -9.40
CA ILE A 134 -20.38 -24.55 -8.23
C ILE A 134 -21.87 -24.38 -7.92
N SER A 135 -22.59 -25.50 -7.89
CA SER A 135 -24.01 -25.57 -7.55
C SER A 135 -24.18 -25.96 -6.09
N TYR A 136 -25.19 -25.43 -5.42
CA TYR A 136 -25.43 -25.72 -4.00
C TYR A 136 -26.91 -25.73 -3.67
N VAL A 137 -27.25 -26.42 -2.59
CA VAL A 137 -28.58 -26.39 -1.96
C VAL A 137 -28.43 -25.76 -0.58
N LEU A 138 -29.32 -24.83 -0.28
CA LEU A 138 -29.49 -24.30 1.06
C LEU A 138 -30.43 -25.22 1.83
N ALA A 139 -30.05 -25.53 3.07
CA ALA A 139 -30.89 -26.29 3.98
C ALA A 139 -32.20 -25.53 4.25
N GLU A 140 -33.34 -26.22 4.17
CA GLU A 140 -34.64 -25.64 4.53
C GLU A 140 -34.81 -25.56 6.05
N ASN A 141 -34.16 -26.46 6.79
CA ASN A 141 -34.20 -26.55 8.24
C ASN A 141 -32.87 -26.12 8.88
N PRO A 142 -32.87 -25.34 9.99
CA PRO A 142 -31.64 -24.92 10.68
C PRO A 142 -30.76 -26.06 11.23
N THR A 143 -31.30 -27.28 11.30
CA THR A 143 -30.58 -28.48 11.75
C THR A 143 -29.88 -29.22 10.60
N GLU A 144 -30.18 -28.88 9.35
CA GLU A 144 -29.56 -29.43 8.15
C GLU A 144 -28.42 -28.51 7.68
N LYS A 145 -27.40 -29.09 7.02
CA LYS A 145 -26.26 -28.33 6.52
C LYS A 145 -26.43 -28.01 5.04
N ASN A 146 -26.03 -26.79 4.66
CA ASN A 146 -25.86 -26.42 3.26
C ASN A 146 -24.88 -27.39 2.58
N SER A 147 -25.12 -27.72 1.31
CA SER A 147 -24.28 -28.71 0.62
C SER A 147 -24.09 -28.40 -0.86
N LEU A 148 -22.96 -28.85 -1.40
CA LEU A 148 -22.67 -28.80 -2.83
C LEU A 148 -23.49 -29.85 -3.57
N LEU A 149 -24.09 -29.45 -4.69
CA LEU A 149 -24.68 -30.38 -5.63
C LEU A 149 -23.58 -30.93 -6.55
N PRO A 150 -23.23 -32.21 -6.50
CA PRO A 150 -22.21 -32.74 -7.40
C PRO A 150 -22.61 -32.48 -8.86
N PRO A 151 -21.66 -32.18 -9.76
CA PRO A 151 -22.00 -32.00 -11.17
C PRO A 151 -22.58 -33.29 -11.73
N GLU A 152 -23.54 -33.16 -12.65
CA GLU A 152 -24.24 -34.30 -13.27
C GLU A 152 -23.29 -35.29 -13.95
N GLN A 153 -22.12 -34.82 -14.39
CA GLN A 153 -21.07 -35.62 -15.00
C GLN A 153 -19.72 -35.37 -14.32
N PRO A 154 -18.92 -36.42 -14.02
CA PRO A 154 -17.57 -36.26 -13.49
C PRO A 154 -16.66 -35.47 -14.43
N VAL A 155 -16.04 -34.38 -13.94
CA VAL A 155 -15.12 -33.55 -14.72
C VAL A 155 -13.67 -33.97 -14.46
N ASN A 156 -13.01 -34.51 -15.49
CA ASN A 156 -11.63 -35.01 -15.37
C ASN A 156 -10.55 -33.97 -15.77
N THR A 157 -10.94 -32.87 -16.41
CA THR A 157 -10.04 -31.80 -16.86
C THR A 157 -10.15 -30.57 -15.96
N ALA A 158 -9.16 -29.68 -16.02
CA ALA A 158 -9.25 -28.39 -15.34
C ALA A 158 -10.44 -27.59 -15.87
N PRO A 159 -11.32 -27.05 -15.00
CA PRO A 159 -12.49 -26.29 -15.41
C PRO A 159 -12.09 -24.95 -16.01
N GLU A 160 -12.92 -24.47 -16.93
CA GLU A 160 -12.85 -23.12 -17.45
C GLU A 160 -13.55 -22.15 -16.48
N LEU A 161 -12.91 -21.01 -16.18
CA LEU A 161 -13.55 -19.95 -15.40
C LEU A 161 -14.72 -19.37 -16.20
N ARG A 162 -15.88 -19.24 -15.56
CA ARG A 162 -17.07 -18.64 -16.17
C ARG A 162 -17.05 -17.15 -15.91
N ARG A 163 -17.25 -16.37 -16.98
CA ARG A 163 -17.55 -14.94 -16.83
C ARG A 163 -18.99 -14.78 -16.39
N GLU A 164 -19.22 -13.93 -15.41
CA GLU A 164 -20.57 -13.44 -15.16
C GLU A 164 -20.92 -12.42 -16.25
N GLY A 165 -22.20 -12.31 -16.61
CA GLY A 165 -22.64 -11.17 -17.43
C GLY A 165 -22.33 -9.88 -16.67
N ASP A 166 -21.82 -8.88 -17.38
CA ASP A 166 -21.37 -7.62 -16.77
C ASP A 166 -22.42 -7.09 -15.80
N ARG A 167 -22.14 -7.17 -14.49
CA ARG A 167 -22.50 -6.06 -13.62
C ARG A 167 -21.62 -4.92 -14.10
N GLN A 168 -22.12 -4.19 -15.10
CA GLN A 168 -21.63 -2.84 -15.38
C GLN A 168 -21.46 -2.18 -14.02
N PRO A 169 -20.26 -1.65 -13.68
CA PRO A 169 -20.15 -0.86 -12.46
C PRO A 169 -21.30 0.11 -12.53
N ALA A 170 -22.23 0.03 -11.57
CA ALA A 170 -23.37 0.92 -11.54
C ALA A 170 -22.74 2.30 -11.69
N ALA A 171 -23.04 3.01 -12.77
CA ALA A 171 -22.53 4.34 -12.97
C ALA A 171 -22.93 5.09 -11.71
N SER A 172 -22.00 5.25 -10.79
CA SER A 172 -22.20 6.09 -9.64
C SER A 172 -22.38 7.47 -10.24
N LYS A 173 -23.38 8.13 -9.67
CA LYS A 173 -24.16 9.21 -10.28
C LYS A 173 -23.24 10.27 -10.90
N GLU A 174 -23.77 11.04 -11.85
CA GLU A 174 -23.04 12.19 -12.40
C GLU A 174 -22.47 13.02 -11.26
N GLY A 175 -21.14 13.12 -11.22
CA GLY A 175 -20.40 13.89 -10.24
C GLY A 175 -19.32 14.75 -10.89
N LYS A 176 -18.82 15.74 -10.16
CA LYS A 176 -17.83 16.72 -10.60
C LYS A 176 -16.51 16.09 -11.03
N MET A 177 -16.11 14.96 -10.44
CA MET A 177 -14.90 14.23 -10.81
C MET A 177 -15.21 12.99 -11.67
N GLY A 178 -14.39 12.80 -12.71
CA GLY A 178 -14.47 11.64 -13.60
C GLY A 178 -14.10 10.34 -12.90
N LEU A 179 -12.85 10.23 -12.46
CA LEU A 179 -12.32 9.07 -11.75
C LEU A 179 -11.85 9.48 -10.35
N VAL A 180 -12.16 8.70 -9.33
CA VAL A 180 -11.59 8.86 -7.98
C VAL A 180 -11.10 7.52 -7.45
N LEU A 181 -9.81 7.42 -7.18
CA LEU A 181 -9.15 6.20 -6.69
C LEU A 181 -8.57 6.41 -5.29
N PHE A 182 -8.74 5.42 -4.41
CA PHE A 182 -8.01 5.36 -3.14
C PHE A 182 -7.10 4.13 -3.12
N TRP A 183 -5.81 4.36 -2.91
CA TRP A 183 -4.89 3.26 -2.63
C TRP A 183 -5.12 2.76 -1.21
N ASP A 184 -5.23 1.44 -1.06
CA ASP A 184 -5.44 0.77 0.22
C ASP A 184 -4.36 -0.29 0.48
N PRO A 185 -3.24 0.10 1.11
CA PRO A 185 -2.20 -0.84 1.48
C PRO A 185 -2.49 -1.64 2.74
N LEU A 186 -3.53 -1.27 3.50
CA LEU A 186 -3.89 -2.01 4.69
C LEU A 186 -4.74 -3.23 4.35
N MET A 187 -5.55 -3.14 3.29
CA MET A 187 -6.44 -4.22 2.83
C MET A 187 -7.31 -4.76 3.98
N LYS A 188 -7.78 -3.84 4.82
CA LYS A 188 -8.62 -4.15 5.98
C LYS A 188 -10.05 -3.77 5.68
N GLU A 189 -10.97 -4.67 6.03
CA GLU A 189 -12.40 -4.39 5.96
C GLU A 189 -12.77 -3.17 6.80
N ASP A 190 -13.67 -2.37 6.24
CA ASP A 190 -14.16 -1.14 6.85
C ASP A 190 -15.67 -1.03 6.58
N SER A 191 -16.45 -1.55 7.53
CA SER A 191 -17.91 -1.51 7.45
C SER A 191 -18.46 -0.08 7.39
N ASN A 192 -17.70 0.92 7.85
CA ASN A 192 -18.10 2.32 7.86
C ASN A 192 -17.69 3.09 6.60
N LEU A 193 -16.96 2.48 5.66
CA LEU A 193 -16.54 3.13 4.41
C LEU A 193 -17.78 3.68 3.66
N PRO A 194 -17.91 5.00 3.45
CA PRO A 194 -19.07 5.56 2.76
C PRO A 194 -19.04 5.27 1.25
N SER A 195 -20.19 5.28 0.58
CA SER A 195 -20.24 5.29 -0.87
C SER A 195 -19.87 6.67 -1.41
N LEU A 196 -19.17 6.69 -2.55
CA LEU A 196 -18.72 7.93 -3.18
C LEU A 196 -19.55 8.24 -4.44
N GLN A 197 -20.10 9.45 -4.52
CA GLN A 197 -20.92 9.89 -5.67
C GLN A 197 -20.02 10.50 -6.77
N THR A 198 -19.14 9.70 -7.38
CA THR A 198 -18.32 10.12 -8.54
C THR A 198 -18.70 9.29 -9.75
N ARG A 199 -18.25 9.62 -10.97
CA ARG A 199 -18.54 8.78 -12.14
C ARG A 199 -17.85 7.41 -12.08
N GLN A 200 -16.69 7.33 -11.43
CA GLN A 200 -15.92 6.09 -11.30
C GLN A 200 -15.13 6.04 -9.96
N PRO A 201 -15.76 5.61 -8.85
CA PRO A 201 -15.13 5.41 -7.56
C PRO A 201 -14.40 4.06 -7.54
N ILE A 202 -13.12 4.10 -7.19
CA ILE A 202 -12.23 2.94 -7.26
C ILE A 202 -11.53 2.74 -5.93
N MET A 203 -11.51 1.50 -5.46
CA MET A 203 -10.61 1.04 -4.41
C MET A 203 -9.48 0.24 -5.04
N SER A 204 -8.24 0.60 -4.68
CA SER A 204 -7.03 -0.03 -5.16
C SER A 204 -6.27 -0.70 -4.02
N PRO A 205 -6.73 -1.87 -3.55
CA PRO A 205 -6.02 -2.64 -2.54
C PRO A 205 -4.68 -3.13 -3.10
N THR A 206 -3.61 -3.07 -2.31
CA THR A 206 -2.27 -3.53 -2.75
C THR A 206 -2.15 -5.06 -2.72
N ALA A 207 -2.99 -5.71 -3.51
CA ALA A 207 -3.27 -7.14 -3.38
C ALA A 207 -2.18 -8.03 -3.96
N PHE A 208 -1.46 -7.56 -4.99
CA PHE A 208 -0.54 -8.41 -5.74
C PHE A 208 0.89 -7.93 -5.69
N ARG A 209 1.81 -8.87 -5.56
CA ARG A 209 3.25 -8.64 -5.70
C ARG A 209 3.84 -9.54 -6.76
N LEU A 210 4.71 -8.97 -7.58
CA LEU A 210 5.48 -9.75 -8.54
C LEU A 210 6.52 -10.64 -7.84
N THR A 211 6.69 -11.86 -8.34
CA THR A 211 7.68 -12.83 -7.84
C THR A 211 8.35 -13.55 -9.00
N LYS A 212 9.41 -14.32 -8.72
CA LYS A 212 10.06 -15.18 -9.73
C LYS A 212 9.18 -16.34 -10.23
N SER A 213 7.97 -16.52 -9.69
CA SER A 213 7.07 -17.63 -10.01
C SER A 213 5.68 -17.20 -10.49
N GLY A 214 5.44 -15.90 -10.65
CA GLY A 214 4.12 -15.34 -10.93
C GLY A 214 3.78 -14.20 -10.00
N VAL A 215 2.49 -14.01 -9.72
CA VAL A 215 2.01 -13.03 -8.73
C VAL A 215 1.66 -13.70 -7.39
N GLU A 216 2.03 -13.06 -6.29
CA GLU A 216 1.62 -13.41 -4.94
C GLU A 216 0.38 -12.58 -4.56
N LEU A 217 -0.68 -13.24 -4.06
CA LEU A 217 -1.81 -12.57 -3.44
C LEU A 217 -1.50 -12.34 -1.95
N ARG A 218 -1.33 -11.08 -1.56
CA ARG A 218 -0.80 -10.67 -0.24
C ARG A 218 -1.84 -10.63 0.88
N ASN A 219 -3.12 -10.74 0.56
CA ASN A 219 -4.18 -10.87 1.54
C ASN A 219 -4.93 -12.20 1.32
N PRO A 220 -4.84 -13.17 2.24
CA PRO A 220 -5.54 -14.45 2.11
C PRO A 220 -7.07 -14.32 2.21
N ASP A 221 -7.58 -13.22 2.78
CA ASP A 221 -9.01 -12.91 2.96
C ASP A 221 -9.51 -11.87 1.95
N PHE A 222 -8.80 -11.74 0.83
CA PHE A 222 -9.07 -10.73 -0.18
C PHE A 222 -10.48 -10.83 -0.79
N ASP A 223 -11.08 -12.02 -0.80
CA ASP A 223 -12.44 -12.25 -1.29
C ASP A 223 -13.53 -11.57 -0.45
N MET A 224 -13.32 -11.45 0.86
CA MET A 224 -14.25 -10.74 1.75
C MET A 224 -14.12 -9.22 1.61
N LEU A 225 -12.87 -8.73 1.46
CA LEU A 225 -12.59 -7.33 1.16
C LEU A 225 -13.23 -6.91 -0.18
N ALA A 226 -13.15 -7.78 -1.18
CA ALA A 226 -13.71 -7.54 -2.51
C ALA A 226 -15.23 -7.32 -2.47
N GLU A 227 -15.95 -8.16 -1.73
CA GLU A 227 -17.39 -8.06 -1.51
C GLU A 227 -17.74 -6.73 -0.82
N THR A 228 -17.02 -6.37 0.25
CA THR A 228 -17.25 -5.13 1.01
C THR A 228 -17.14 -3.88 0.13
N TYR A 229 -16.13 -3.82 -0.74
CA TYR A 229 -15.95 -2.68 -1.66
C TYR A 229 -17.02 -2.63 -2.75
N ALA A 230 -17.38 -3.80 -3.32
CA ALA A 230 -18.42 -3.89 -4.32
C ALA A 230 -19.81 -3.46 -3.77
N GLU A 231 -20.17 -3.89 -2.55
CA GLU A 231 -21.43 -3.51 -1.88
C GLU A 231 -21.55 -2.00 -1.66
N LYS A 232 -20.42 -1.31 -1.49
CA LYS A 232 -20.35 0.15 -1.29
C LYS A 232 -20.28 0.93 -2.61
N GLY A 233 -20.32 0.22 -3.75
CA GLY A 233 -20.33 0.80 -5.09
C GLY A 233 -18.95 1.13 -5.65
N TYR A 234 -17.86 0.64 -5.04
CA TYR A 234 -16.51 0.84 -5.57
C TYR A 234 -16.16 -0.24 -6.60
N ALA A 235 -15.63 0.19 -7.74
CA ALA A 235 -14.92 -0.71 -8.63
C ALA A 235 -13.58 -1.09 -7.99
N MET A 236 -13.15 -2.34 -8.18
CA MET A 236 -11.87 -2.80 -7.65
C MET A 236 -10.80 -2.85 -8.72
N TRP A 237 -9.73 -2.09 -8.51
CA TRP A 237 -8.52 -2.14 -9.31
C TRP A 237 -7.33 -2.50 -8.43
N PRO A 238 -7.07 -3.79 -8.17
CA PRO A 238 -5.99 -4.15 -7.28
C PRO A 238 -4.65 -3.63 -7.78
N LEU A 239 -3.85 -3.10 -6.86
CA LEU A 239 -2.50 -2.67 -7.15
C LEU A 239 -1.56 -3.88 -7.22
N VAL A 240 -0.68 -3.86 -8.22
CA VAL A 240 0.36 -4.86 -8.48
C VAL A 240 1.73 -4.21 -8.30
N ASP A 241 2.46 -4.61 -7.25
CA ASP A 241 3.78 -4.02 -6.92
C ASP A 241 4.96 -4.90 -7.35
N ASN A 242 6.10 -4.27 -7.64
CA ASN A 242 7.37 -4.96 -7.93
C ASN A 242 8.32 -5.02 -6.72
N ASN A 243 7.83 -4.74 -5.51
CA ASN A 243 8.60 -4.67 -4.27
C ASN A 243 9.81 -3.71 -4.33
N PHE A 244 9.80 -2.71 -5.22
CA PHE A 244 10.91 -1.78 -5.44
C PHE A 244 12.25 -2.47 -5.79
N ASP A 245 12.21 -3.71 -6.29
CA ASP A 245 13.40 -4.51 -6.58
C ASP A 245 13.75 -4.43 -8.08
N PRO A 246 14.78 -3.65 -8.47
CA PRO A 246 15.17 -3.52 -9.87
C PRO A 246 15.71 -4.82 -10.47
N LYS A 247 16.32 -5.71 -9.66
CA LYS A 247 16.86 -6.98 -10.16
C LYS A 247 15.74 -7.94 -10.47
N LEU A 248 14.78 -8.09 -9.54
CA LEU A 248 13.58 -8.88 -9.77
C LEU A 248 12.80 -8.34 -10.98
N THR A 249 12.63 -7.02 -11.07
CA THR A 249 11.93 -6.39 -12.19
C THR A 249 12.62 -6.69 -13.51
N HIS A 250 13.95 -6.59 -13.57
CA HIS A 250 14.73 -6.93 -14.76
C HIS A 250 14.52 -8.40 -15.20
N GLU A 251 14.58 -9.34 -14.26
CA GLU A 251 14.36 -10.77 -14.55
C GLU A 251 12.97 -11.00 -15.17
N ILE A 252 11.93 -10.37 -14.60
CA ILE A 252 10.54 -10.50 -15.07
C ILE A 252 10.36 -9.84 -16.44
N LEU A 253 10.86 -8.62 -16.62
CA LEU A 253 10.78 -7.89 -17.88
C LEU A 253 11.57 -8.57 -19.01
N SER A 254 12.52 -9.45 -18.67
CA SER A 254 13.33 -10.22 -19.62
C SER A 254 12.79 -11.63 -19.90
N ASP A 255 11.86 -12.15 -19.11
CA ASP A 255 11.29 -13.50 -19.27
C ASP A 255 9.84 -13.45 -19.78
N SER A 256 9.65 -13.65 -21.09
CA SER A 256 8.31 -13.67 -21.69
C SER A 256 7.39 -14.74 -21.11
N ARG A 257 7.90 -15.90 -20.67
CA ARG A 257 7.06 -16.98 -20.11
C ARG A 257 6.59 -16.63 -18.70
N LEU A 258 7.46 -15.99 -17.92
CA LEU A 258 7.09 -15.49 -16.60
C LEU A 258 6.04 -14.38 -16.72
N GLN A 259 6.20 -13.45 -17.67
CA GLN A 259 5.18 -12.45 -18.00
C GLN A 259 3.85 -13.10 -18.37
N ASP A 260 3.86 -14.12 -19.24
CA ASP A 260 2.65 -14.85 -19.64
C ASP A 260 1.96 -15.51 -18.44
N THR A 261 2.76 -16.02 -17.50
CA THR A 261 2.26 -16.65 -16.28
C THR A 261 1.58 -15.61 -15.38
N MET A 262 2.23 -14.47 -15.13
CA MET A 262 1.68 -13.38 -14.33
C MET A 262 0.41 -12.80 -14.94
N ILE A 263 0.43 -12.52 -16.24
CA ILE A 263 -0.72 -11.95 -16.95
C ILE A 263 -1.92 -12.91 -16.85
N ARG A 264 -1.71 -14.21 -17.10
CA ARG A 264 -2.79 -15.21 -16.94
C ARG A 264 -3.33 -15.28 -15.52
N GLN A 265 -2.46 -15.21 -14.52
CA GLN A 265 -2.88 -15.22 -13.11
C GLN A 265 -3.74 -14.00 -12.78
N LEU A 266 -3.30 -12.80 -13.19
CA LEU A 266 -4.08 -11.57 -13.01
C LEU A 266 -5.43 -11.68 -13.73
N MET A 267 -5.49 -12.08 -15.00
CA MET A 267 -6.78 -12.25 -15.68
C MET A 267 -7.68 -13.28 -14.98
N GLY A 268 -7.10 -14.35 -14.47
CA GLY A 268 -7.82 -15.37 -13.70
C GLY A 268 -8.41 -14.81 -12.40
N TYR A 269 -7.64 -14.03 -11.63
CA TYR A 269 -8.14 -13.37 -10.43
C TYR A 269 -9.21 -12.31 -10.72
N ALA A 270 -9.06 -11.57 -11.81
CA ALA A 270 -10.07 -10.60 -12.23
C ALA A 270 -11.42 -11.25 -12.52
N ILE A 271 -11.43 -12.40 -13.18
CA ILE A 271 -12.68 -13.17 -13.40
C ILE A 271 -13.21 -13.74 -12.09
N LEU A 272 -12.31 -14.26 -11.25
CA LEU A 272 -12.69 -14.94 -10.01
C LEU A 272 -13.37 -14.00 -9.00
N TYR A 273 -12.95 -12.74 -8.97
CA TYR A 273 -13.37 -11.75 -7.97
C TYR A 273 -14.01 -10.49 -8.57
N ASP A 274 -14.39 -10.53 -9.86
CA ASP A 274 -15.05 -9.45 -10.57
C ASP A 274 -14.30 -8.09 -10.55
N PHE A 275 -12.98 -8.12 -10.74
CA PHE A 275 -12.22 -6.87 -10.87
C PHE A 275 -12.61 -6.12 -12.12
N LYS A 276 -12.51 -4.79 -12.06
CA LYS A 276 -12.78 -3.91 -13.21
C LYS A 276 -11.51 -3.33 -13.82
N GLY A 277 -10.36 -3.64 -13.23
CA GLY A 277 -9.06 -3.19 -13.71
C GLY A 277 -7.92 -3.58 -12.78
N TYR A 278 -6.74 -3.08 -13.10
CA TYR A 278 -5.53 -3.20 -12.31
C TYR A 278 -4.77 -1.88 -12.30
N ASN A 279 -4.07 -1.61 -11.20
CA ASN A 279 -3.15 -0.49 -11.08
C ASN A 279 -1.72 -1.02 -10.94
N LEU A 280 -0.84 -0.74 -11.90
CA LEU A 280 0.55 -1.19 -11.85
C LEU A 280 1.40 -0.18 -11.08
N ASP A 281 2.09 -0.62 -10.05
CA ASP A 281 2.95 0.21 -9.21
C ASP A 281 4.36 -0.38 -9.20
N PHE A 282 5.05 -0.19 -10.31
CA PHE A 282 6.41 -0.70 -10.48
C PHE A 282 7.37 0.46 -10.31
N GLU A 283 8.09 0.47 -9.19
CA GLU A 283 8.98 1.55 -8.80
C GLU A 283 10.43 1.06 -8.69
N ASN A 284 11.39 2.00 -8.71
CA ASN A 284 12.82 1.69 -8.68
C ASN A 284 13.23 0.67 -9.76
N ILE A 285 12.94 0.97 -11.03
CA ILE A 285 13.22 0.08 -12.16
C ILE A 285 14.54 0.51 -12.81
N ASN A 286 15.40 -0.42 -13.21
CA ASN A 286 16.61 -0.05 -13.96
C ASN A 286 16.25 0.75 -15.22
N TYR A 287 16.89 1.89 -15.43
CA TYR A 287 16.67 2.69 -16.63
C TYR A 287 16.89 1.90 -17.94
N SER A 288 17.82 0.94 -17.95
CA SER A 288 18.07 0.03 -19.08
C SER A 288 16.90 -0.89 -19.44
N ASP A 289 15.88 -0.98 -18.59
CA ASP A 289 14.65 -1.74 -18.82
C ASP A 289 13.47 -0.89 -19.29
N LYS A 290 13.66 0.41 -19.55
CA LYS A 290 12.64 1.34 -20.08
C LYS A 290 11.79 0.77 -21.21
N ASP A 291 12.43 0.23 -22.25
CA ASP A 291 11.72 -0.33 -23.40
C ASP A 291 11.04 -1.67 -23.07
N LYS A 292 11.66 -2.48 -22.19
CA LYS A 292 11.06 -3.74 -21.73
C LYS A 292 9.82 -3.49 -20.87
N LEU A 293 9.85 -2.47 -20.03
CA LEU A 293 8.70 -2.01 -19.25
C LEU A 293 7.55 -1.63 -20.17
N THR A 294 7.83 -0.79 -21.18
CA THR A 294 6.83 -0.38 -22.17
C THR A 294 6.25 -1.59 -22.93
N ALA A 295 7.10 -2.54 -23.34
CA ALA A 295 6.67 -3.76 -24.00
C ALA A 295 5.82 -4.67 -23.09
N PHE A 296 6.18 -4.77 -21.80
CA PHE A 296 5.39 -5.50 -20.81
C PHE A 296 4.03 -4.84 -20.58
N VAL A 297 3.98 -3.51 -20.39
CA VAL A 297 2.73 -2.74 -20.21
C VAL A 297 1.81 -2.92 -21.41
N ARG A 298 2.33 -2.86 -22.64
CA ARG A 298 1.56 -3.17 -23.85
C ARG A 298 0.96 -4.58 -23.81
N LYS A 299 1.73 -5.57 -23.36
CA LYS A 299 1.32 -6.98 -23.31
C LYS A 299 0.22 -7.23 -22.29
N ILE A 300 0.36 -6.72 -21.07
CA ILE A 300 -0.67 -6.83 -20.02
C ILE A 300 -1.91 -6.00 -20.37
N SER A 301 -1.75 -4.82 -20.97
CA SER A 301 -2.85 -3.99 -21.45
C SER A 301 -3.72 -4.71 -22.49
N ALA A 302 -3.10 -5.31 -23.51
CA ALA A 302 -3.82 -6.06 -24.53
C ALA A 302 -4.61 -7.24 -23.92
N ALA A 303 -4.06 -7.90 -22.90
CA ALA A 303 -4.77 -8.95 -22.17
C ALA A 303 -5.92 -8.36 -21.33
N ALA A 304 -5.67 -7.31 -20.56
CA ALA A 304 -6.68 -6.64 -19.73
C ALA A 304 -7.88 -6.18 -20.58
N HIS A 305 -7.64 -5.45 -21.67
CA HIS A 305 -8.70 -4.97 -22.57
C HIS A 305 -9.47 -6.10 -23.25
N ALA A 306 -8.82 -7.23 -23.54
CA ALA A 306 -9.50 -8.41 -24.09
C ALA A 306 -10.52 -9.02 -23.11
N TYR A 307 -10.31 -8.82 -21.80
CA TYR A 307 -11.19 -9.26 -20.71
C TYR A 307 -12.04 -8.11 -20.16
N GLY A 308 -12.15 -6.98 -20.88
CA GLY A 308 -12.96 -5.82 -20.46
C GLY A 308 -12.40 -5.01 -19.29
N LEU A 309 -11.16 -5.30 -18.87
CA LEU A 309 -10.53 -4.66 -17.71
C LEU A 309 -9.82 -3.37 -18.10
N LYS A 310 -9.81 -2.40 -17.20
CA LYS A 310 -8.99 -1.19 -17.30
C LYS A 310 -7.58 -1.43 -16.77
N LEU A 311 -6.60 -0.70 -17.30
CA LEU A 311 -5.23 -0.73 -16.79
C LEU A 311 -4.71 0.69 -16.55
N SER A 312 -4.26 0.94 -15.32
CA SER A 312 -3.52 2.14 -14.95
C SER A 312 -2.12 1.81 -14.48
N MET A 313 -1.25 2.82 -14.48
CA MET A 313 0.11 2.69 -13.94
C MET A 313 0.50 3.95 -13.17
N ASP A 314 1.09 3.74 -12.00
CA ASP A 314 1.68 4.76 -11.15
C ASP A 314 3.02 5.20 -11.74
N VAL A 315 3.21 6.51 -11.84
CA VAL A 315 4.47 7.12 -12.25
C VAL A 315 4.78 8.31 -11.35
N THR A 316 6.06 8.55 -11.11
CA THR A 316 6.50 9.77 -10.43
C THR A 316 6.28 11.01 -11.31
N PRO A 317 6.35 12.23 -10.75
CA PRO A 317 6.51 13.43 -11.53
C PRO A 317 7.74 13.38 -12.44
N PRO A 318 7.69 13.95 -13.67
CA PRO A 318 8.86 14.02 -14.54
C PRO A 318 10.06 14.72 -13.87
N SER A 319 11.15 13.98 -13.74
CA SER A 319 12.49 14.42 -13.31
C SER A 319 13.58 13.67 -14.09
N ASP A 320 14.84 14.01 -13.81
CA ASP A 320 16.05 13.40 -14.37
C ASP A 320 16.50 12.11 -13.65
N SER A 321 15.74 11.64 -12.65
CA SER A 321 16.07 10.39 -11.95
C SER A 321 15.94 9.19 -12.91
N PRO A 322 17.03 8.44 -13.20
CA PRO A 322 16.99 7.38 -14.19
C PRO A 322 16.00 6.28 -13.85
N ASN A 323 16.10 5.75 -12.63
CA ASN A 323 15.32 4.58 -12.19
C ASN A 323 13.92 4.93 -11.66
N TRP A 324 13.70 6.19 -11.30
CA TRP A 324 12.45 6.61 -10.69
C TRP A 324 11.60 7.48 -11.58
N SER A 325 12.12 8.05 -12.67
CA SER A 325 11.33 8.90 -13.57
C SER A 325 11.60 8.64 -15.04
N MET A 326 12.86 8.63 -15.48
CA MET A 326 13.19 8.52 -16.91
C MET A 326 12.87 7.12 -17.47
N VAL A 327 12.83 6.10 -16.62
CA VAL A 327 12.42 4.74 -16.98
C VAL A 327 10.96 4.67 -17.46
N TYR A 328 10.11 5.62 -17.05
CA TYR A 328 8.75 5.73 -17.54
C TYR A 328 8.72 6.55 -18.84
N ASP A 329 8.75 5.86 -19.98
CA ASP A 329 8.47 6.47 -21.28
C ASP A 329 6.99 6.84 -21.36
N ARG A 330 6.60 7.98 -20.79
CA ARG A 330 5.19 8.39 -20.66
C ARG A 330 4.50 8.48 -22.02
N ALA A 331 5.22 8.92 -23.07
CA ALA A 331 4.69 9.00 -24.42
C ALA A 331 4.46 7.63 -25.06
N ALA A 332 5.34 6.65 -24.80
CA ALA A 332 5.16 5.29 -25.29
C ALA A 332 4.21 4.44 -24.43
N LEU A 333 4.09 4.74 -23.13
CA LEU A 333 3.20 4.06 -22.19
C LEU A 333 1.75 4.51 -22.35
N ALA A 334 1.50 5.82 -22.50
CA ALA A 334 0.16 6.39 -22.51
C ALA A 334 -0.81 5.77 -23.55
N PRO A 335 -0.39 5.41 -24.78
CA PRO A 335 -1.27 4.71 -25.73
C PRO A 335 -1.77 3.34 -25.24
N HIS A 336 -1.00 2.68 -24.37
CA HIS A 336 -1.30 1.35 -23.84
C HIS A 336 -2.02 1.37 -22.49
N LEU A 337 -2.06 2.49 -21.79
CA LEU A 337 -2.76 2.61 -20.52
C LEU A 337 -4.13 3.26 -20.73
N ASP A 338 -5.11 2.88 -19.92
CA ASP A 338 -6.31 3.69 -19.76
C ASP A 338 -5.96 4.97 -19.01
N TYR A 339 -5.17 4.85 -17.93
CA TYR A 339 -4.78 5.97 -17.10
C TYR A 339 -3.32 5.91 -16.64
N LEU A 340 -2.71 7.10 -16.54
CA LEU A 340 -1.38 7.32 -15.99
C LEU A 340 -1.54 8.13 -14.71
N MET A 341 -1.22 7.52 -13.57
CA MET A 341 -1.41 8.08 -12.24
C MET A 341 -0.14 8.83 -11.85
N ILE A 342 -0.17 10.17 -11.83
CA ILE A 342 0.99 10.95 -11.39
C ILE A 342 0.99 10.97 -9.86
N MET A 343 1.98 10.34 -9.24
CA MET A 343 2.19 10.38 -7.79
C MET A 343 2.79 11.72 -7.37
N ALA A 344 2.01 12.80 -7.42
CA ALA A 344 2.44 14.16 -7.12
C ALA A 344 2.54 14.41 -5.61
N TYR A 345 3.37 13.62 -4.93
CA TYR A 345 3.73 13.72 -3.52
C TYR A 345 5.14 13.19 -3.28
N ASP A 346 5.61 13.29 -2.03
CA ASP A 346 6.99 13.05 -1.64
C ASP A 346 8.00 13.96 -2.40
N GLN A 347 7.61 15.21 -2.67
CA GLN A 347 8.52 16.28 -3.12
C GLN A 347 9.80 16.29 -2.27
N VAL A 348 9.64 16.23 -0.94
CA VAL A 348 10.71 15.90 -0.01
C VAL A 348 10.34 14.63 0.75
N GLY A 349 10.91 13.51 0.30
CA GLY A 349 10.66 12.18 0.85
C GLY A 349 11.32 11.91 2.22
N ARG A 350 10.89 10.82 2.88
CA ARG A 350 11.32 10.44 4.25
C ARG A 350 12.83 10.35 4.46
N THR A 351 13.55 9.93 3.43
CA THR A 351 14.98 9.66 3.47
C THR A 351 15.82 10.90 3.20
N SER A 352 15.19 12.04 2.90
CA SER A 352 15.89 13.30 2.70
C SER A 352 16.69 13.67 3.95
N PRO A 353 17.94 14.14 3.79
CA PRO A 353 18.72 14.69 4.89
C PRO A 353 18.24 16.10 5.31
N VAL A 354 17.33 16.70 4.54
CA VAL A 354 16.82 18.06 4.74
C VAL A 354 15.30 18.04 4.86
N ALA A 355 14.78 18.84 5.80
CA ALA A 355 13.36 19.00 6.01
C ALA A 355 12.66 19.71 4.85
N GLY A 356 11.47 19.25 4.49
CA GLY A 356 10.68 19.90 3.46
C GLY A 356 9.24 19.39 3.33
N PRO A 357 8.47 20.00 2.42
CA PRO A 357 7.06 19.69 2.17
C PRO A 357 6.87 18.37 1.41
N VAL A 358 5.70 17.75 1.61
CA VAL A 358 5.31 16.55 0.84
C VAL A 358 4.80 16.92 -0.55
N ALA A 359 3.99 17.97 -0.68
CA ALA A 359 3.43 18.40 -1.96
C ALA A 359 3.05 19.88 -1.94
N THR A 360 3.96 20.79 -2.29
CA THR A 360 3.58 22.21 -2.45
C THR A 360 2.71 22.38 -3.69
N TYR A 361 1.74 23.29 -3.65
CA TYR A 361 0.89 23.61 -4.80
C TYR A 361 1.70 23.90 -6.09
N PRO A 362 2.70 24.81 -6.10
CA PRO A 362 3.46 25.10 -7.31
C PRO A 362 4.22 23.88 -7.85
N TRP A 363 4.73 23.01 -6.97
CA TRP A 363 5.41 21.79 -7.42
C TRP A 363 4.44 20.78 -8.03
N VAL A 364 3.26 20.59 -7.43
CA VAL A 364 2.21 19.73 -7.97
C VAL A 364 1.72 20.23 -9.33
N GLU A 365 1.47 21.53 -9.46
CA GLU A 365 1.07 22.13 -10.73
C GLU A 365 2.13 21.93 -11.82
N ARG A 366 3.41 22.13 -11.49
CA ARG A 366 4.51 21.85 -12.44
C ARG A 366 4.58 20.38 -12.84
N ALA A 367 4.35 19.45 -11.91
CA ALA A 367 4.30 18.02 -12.21
C ALA A 367 3.20 17.69 -13.23
N VAL A 368 2.02 18.30 -13.06
CA VAL A 368 0.91 18.19 -14.02
C VAL A 368 1.30 18.76 -15.39
N GLN A 369 1.76 20.02 -15.42
CA GLN A 369 2.14 20.70 -16.67
C GLN A 369 3.23 19.94 -17.45
N ASN A 370 4.24 19.39 -16.76
CA ASN A 370 5.30 18.63 -17.40
C ASN A 370 4.81 17.27 -17.91
N THR A 371 3.85 16.64 -17.23
CA THR A 371 3.27 15.37 -17.69
C THR A 371 2.35 15.58 -18.89
N LEU A 372 1.62 16.69 -18.96
CA LEU A 372 0.78 17.06 -20.11
C LEU A 372 1.57 17.23 -21.42
N LYS A 373 2.88 17.51 -21.34
CA LYS A 373 3.78 17.52 -22.51
C LYS A 373 4.05 16.11 -23.06
N LEU A 374 3.76 15.07 -22.28
CA LEU A 374 4.15 13.67 -22.55
C LEU A 374 2.96 12.71 -22.64
N ALA A 375 1.77 13.08 -22.14
CA ALA A 375 0.58 12.25 -22.18
C ALA A 375 -0.71 13.11 -22.29
N PRO A 376 -1.78 12.60 -22.93
CA PRO A 376 -3.06 13.30 -23.01
C PRO A 376 -3.69 13.56 -21.63
N ALA A 377 -4.30 14.74 -21.45
CA ALA A 377 -4.93 15.15 -20.20
C ALA A 377 -6.01 14.16 -19.72
N ASP A 378 -6.83 13.64 -20.64
CA ASP A 378 -7.91 12.70 -20.36
C ASP A 378 -7.44 11.30 -19.94
N LYS A 379 -6.12 11.05 -19.98
CA LYS A 379 -5.48 9.86 -19.41
C LYS A 379 -4.76 10.12 -18.10
N ILE A 380 -4.56 11.36 -17.69
CA ILE A 380 -3.81 11.71 -16.49
C ILE A 380 -4.73 11.74 -15.28
N VAL A 381 -4.33 11.07 -14.20
CA VAL A 381 -4.98 11.14 -12.89
C VAL A 381 -3.99 11.72 -11.88
N LEU A 382 -4.43 12.69 -11.09
CA LEU A 382 -3.58 13.38 -10.12
C LEU A 382 -3.59 12.66 -8.77
N GLY A 383 -2.46 12.04 -8.41
CA GLY A 383 -2.21 11.48 -7.09
C GLY A 383 -1.89 12.55 -6.06
N MET A 384 -2.58 12.53 -4.92
CA MET A 384 -2.43 13.49 -3.83
C MET A 384 -2.20 12.80 -2.48
N PRO A 385 -1.40 13.39 -1.58
CA PRO A 385 -1.10 12.80 -0.28
C PRO A 385 -2.20 13.13 0.74
N LEU A 386 -2.57 12.11 1.52
CA LEU A 386 -3.33 12.22 2.77
C LEU A 386 -2.38 12.14 3.97
N TYR A 387 -1.14 12.60 3.83
CA TYR A 387 -0.13 12.58 4.89
C TYR A 387 0.84 13.74 4.73
N MET A 388 1.60 14.01 5.79
CA MET A 388 2.67 14.98 5.84
C MET A 388 3.89 14.40 6.58
N ARG A 389 4.97 15.17 6.70
CA ARG A 389 6.16 14.79 7.46
C ARG A 389 6.37 15.72 8.64
N LEU A 390 6.65 15.10 9.79
CA LEU A 390 7.27 15.76 10.92
C LEU A 390 8.78 15.61 10.80
N TRP A 391 9.48 16.74 10.81
CA TRP A 391 10.92 16.83 10.84
C TRP A 391 11.37 17.36 12.19
N TYR A 392 12.16 16.59 12.93
CA TYR A 392 12.63 16.98 14.25
C TYR A 392 14.15 16.98 14.32
N GLU A 393 14.73 18.18 14.41
CA GLU A 393 16.15 18.40 14.63
C GLU A 393 16.43 18.36 16.14
N SER A 394 16.82 17.20 16.64
CA SER A 394 17.08 16.94 18.05
C SER A 394 18.45 17.45 18.50
N LYS A 395 18.50 18.19 19.61
CA LYS A 395 19.74 18.68 20.26
C LYS A 395 20.36 17.64 21.19
N ASP A 396 19.56 16.73 21.75
CA ASP A 396 20.00 15.72 22.71
C ASP A 396 20.09 14.30 22.12
N GLY A 397 19.83 14.17 20.81
CA GLY A 397 19.93 12.92 20.06
C GLY A 397 18.78 11.95 20.30
N ARG A 398 17.74 12.35 21.04
CA ARG A 398 16.51 11.56 21.27
C ARG A 398 15.38 12.05 20.38
N ASP A 399 14.49 11.15 19.97
CA ASP A 399 13.29 11.47 19.20
C ASP A 399 12.17 12.02 20.10
N LEU A 400 11.12 12.58 19.50
CA LEU A 400 9.91 13.01 20.20
C LEU A 400 9.00 11.82 20.57
N PRO A 401 8.23 11.95 21.67
CA PRO A 401 7.12 11.05 21.93
C PRO A 401 6.14 10.95 20.75
N GLN A 402 5.43 9.82 20.66
CA GLN A 402 4.42 9.61 19.62
C GLN A 402 3.28 10.60 19.77
N ASN A 403 2.70 10.70 20.99
CA ASN A 403 1.63 11.63 21.28
C ASN A 403 2.15 13.07 21.30
N ILE A 404 1.45 13.94 20.57
CA ILE A 404 1.76 15.37 20.49
C ILE A 404 1.64 16.06 21.87
N SER A 405 0.73 15.59 22.73
CA SER A 405 0.55 16.12 24.09
C SER A 405 1.77 15.95 24.98
N ASP A 406 2.63 14.98 24.67
CA ASP A 406 3.77 14.61 25.50
C ASP A 406 5.06 15.29 25.01
N TRP A 407 4.96 16.14 23.98
CA TRP A 407 6.12 16.86 23.45
C TRP A 407 6.70 17.83 24.49
N PRO A 408 8.04 18.02 24.51
CA PRO A 408 8.68 18.97 25.38
C PRO A 408 8.12 20.38 25.25
N ALA A 409 8.24 21.17 26.31
CA ALA A 409 7.75 22.55 26.31
C ALA A 409 8.37 23.38 25.18
N VAL A 410 7.53 24.20 24.56
CA VAL A 410 7.91 25.17 23.53
C VAL A 410 8.78 26.26 24.18
N VAL A 411 9.90 26.59 23.55
CA VAL A 411 10.83 27.63 23.99
C VAL A 411 10.96 28.69 22.91
N GLY A 412 10.58 29.93 23.23
CA GLY A 412 10.61 31.04 22.27
C GLY A 412 9.22 31.58 21.96
N ALA A 413 9.19 32.75 21.34
CA ALA A 413 7.94 33.36 20.90
C ALA A 413 7.51 32.77 19.55
N PRO A 414 6.20 32.75 19.25
CA PRO A 414 5.75 32.43 17.91
C PRO A 414 6.35 33.38 16.85
N PRO A 415 6.54 32.91 15.61
CA PRO A 415 7.12 33.71 14.53
C PRO A 415 6.21 34.89 14.16
N VAL A 416 6.41 36.02 14.86
CA VAL A 416 5.75 37.34 14.72
C VAL A 416 4.22 37.29 14.90
N LYS A 417 3.64 38.29 15.59
CA LYS A 417 2.18 38.47 15.66
C LYS A 417 1.66 38.61 14.23
N ALA A 418 1.03 37.57 13.69
CA ALA A 418 0.17 37.70 12.53
C ALA A 418 -0.80 38.85 12.85
N THR A 419 -0.70 39.96 12.12
CA THR A 419 -1.79 40.93 12.05
C THR A 419 -3.04 40.11 11.79
N LYS A 420 -4.02 40.17 12.71
CA LYS A 420 -5.24 39.35 12.67
C LYS A 420 -5.69 39.20 11.22
N ALA A 421 -5.43 38.04 10.63
CA ALA A 421 -6.02 37.70 9.35
C ALA A 421 -7.50 37.55 9.67
N ASP A 422 -8.27 38.53 9.24
CA ASP A 422 -9.73 38.45 9.21
C ASP A 422 -10.05 37.31 8.24
N PRO A 423 -10.54 36.15 8.72
CA PRO A 423 -10.76 34.98 7.88
C PRO A 423 -11.77 35.26 6.77
N ASP A 424 -12.59 36.31 6.89
CA ASP A 424 -13.62 36.72 5.93
C ASP A 424 -13.13 37.74 4.88
N LYS A 425 -11.85 38.19 4.93
CA LYS A 425 -11.30 39.15 3.95
C LYS A 425 -10.13 38.64 3.11
N ALA A 426 -9.74 37.37 3.27
CA ALA A 426 -8.72 36.73 2.42
C ALA A 426 -9.31 35.96 1.22
N GLU A 427 -10.59 36.18 0.88
CA GLU A 427 -11.10 35.88 -0.47
C GLU A 427 -10.63 36.95 -1.45
N ASN A 428 -9.33 37.00 -1.74
CA ASN A 428 -8.83 37.74 -2.87
C ASN A 428 -8.11 36.78 -3.81
N LYS A 429 -8.90 36.32 -4.79
CA LYS A 429 -8.53 35.77 -6.10
C LYS A 429 -7.03 35.54 -6.27
N VAL A 430 -6.59 34.30 -6.03
CA VAL A 430 -5.55 33.74 -6.88
C VAL A 430 -6.12 33.85 -8.30
N LYS A 431 -5.53 34.70 -9.14
CA LYS A 431 -5.87 34.72 -10.56
C LYS A 431 -5.39 33.41 -11.16
N SER A 432 -6.27 32.41 -11.16
CA SER A 432 -6.19 31.27 -12.06
C SER A 432 -6.26 31.83 -13.49
N GLY A 433 -5.23 31.59 -14.30
CA GLY A 433 -5.31 31.95 -15.71
C GLY A 433 -4.02 32.03 -16.49
N GLU A 434 -2.86 32.20 -15.86
CA GLU A 434 -1.58 32.16 -16.59
C GLU A 434 -0.73 31.00 -16.10
N PRO A 435 -0.49 29.97 -16.94
CA PRO A 435 0.43 28.89 -16.58
C PRO A 435 1.80 29.50 -16.32
N MET A 436 2.36 29.22 -15.15
CA MET A 436 3.75 29.55 -14.84
C MET A 436 4.63 28.96 -15.94
N GLN A 437 5.39 29.79 -16.67
CA GLN A 437 6.35 29.29 -17.66
C GLN A 437 7.51 28.64 -16.92
N VAL A 438 7.78 27.35 -17.16
CA VAL A 438 8.84 26.63 -16.42
C VAL A 438 9.66 25.73 -17.35
N GLU A 439 10.97 25.95 -17.30
CA GLU A 439 12.05 25.09 -17.80
C GLU A 439 12.11 23.78 -17.00
N ILE A 440 12.66 22.72 -17.59
CA ILE A 440 12.85 21.43 -16.92
C ILE A 440 13.94 21.62 -15.84
N GLU A 441 13.53 21.71 -14.57
CA GLU A 441 14.46 21.76 -13.43
C GLU A 441 14.99 20.33 -13.16
N THR A 442 16.30 20.13 -13.26
CA THR A 442 16.96 18.86 -12.93
C THR A 442 16.91 18.59 -11.42
N ALA A 443 16.98 17.34 -10.94
CA ALA A 443 17.05 17.07 -9.50
C ALA A 443 18.28 17.71 -8.86
N ALA A 444 19.35 17.91 -9.65
CA ALA A 444 20.53 18.66 -9.23
C ALA A 444 20.23 20.17 -9.06
N GLU A 445 19.47 20.79 -9.97
CA GLU A 445 19.06 22.20 -9.87
C GLU A 445 18.04 22.43 -8.75
N GLU A 446 17.11 21.48 -8.54
CA GLU A 446 16.17 21.54 -7.42
C GLU A 446 16.90 21.37 -6.09
N ALA A 447 17.81 20.40 -5.98
CA ALA A 447 18.68 20.24 -4.81
C ALA A 447 19.60 21.45 -4.62
N ALA A 448 20.09 22.07 -5.69
CA ALA A 448 20.93 23.27 -5.65
C ALA A 448 20.13 24.52 -5.26
N ARG A 449 18.87 24.68 -5.70
CA ARG A 449 17.97 25.75 -5.26
C ARG A 449 17.67 25.59 -3.77
N GLN A 450 17.31 24.39 -3.33
CA GLN A 450 17.09 24.07 -1.92
C GLN A 450 18.35 24.26 -1.07
N ALA A 451 19.53 23.95 -1.60
CA ALA A 451 20.83 24.22 -0.95
C ALA A 451 21.23 25.71 -0.99
N ALA A 452 20.84 26.45 -2.03
CA ALA A 452 21.10 27.89 -2.17
C ALA A 452 20.21 28.73 -1.24
N GLU A 453 18.97 28.27 -0.99
CA GLU A 453 18.07 28.82 0.03
C GLU A 453 18.52 28.47 1.46
N ASN A 454 19.26 27.38 1.65
CA ASN A 454 19.81 26.92 2.94
C ASN A 454 21.35 26.93 2.96
N LYS A 455 21.99 28.07 2.71
CA LYS A 455 23.46 28.21 2.82
C LYS A 455 23.98 27.95 4.24
N GLN A 456 24.23 26.67 4.57
CA GLN A 456 25.31 26.13 5.40
C GLN A 456 25.13 24.61 5.57
N GLY A 457 25.89 23.80 4.81
CA GLY A 457 25.97 22.36 5.07
C GLY A 457 26.50 21.53 3.90
N VAL A 458 27.76 21.12 3.98
CA VAL A 458 28.58 20.41 2.99
C VAL A 458 27.99 19.06 2.51
N ILE A 459 28.06 18.82 1.20
CA ILE A 459 27.74 17.56 0.50
C ILE A 459 28.92 16.58 0.59
N VAL A 460 28.67 15.28 0.83
CA VAL A 460 29.59 14.18 0.50
C VAL A 460 28.78 12.95 0.02
N PRO A 461 29.13 12.30 -1.12
CA PRO A 461 28.39 11.15 -1.64
C PRO A 461 28.84 9.81 -1.00
N ILE A 462 27.96 8.79 -1.02
CA ILE A 462 28.26 7.42 -0.55
C ILE A 462 27.70 6.39 -1.55
N ASP A 463 28.54 5.41 -1.94
CA ASP A 463 28.21 4.24 -2.79
C ASP A 463 27.55 3.08 -2.01
N PHE A 464 26.73 2.28 -2.71
CA PHE A 464 25.89 1.21 -2.15
C PHE A 464 26.20 -0.15 -2.80
N ASP A 465 26.54 -1.19 -2.02
CA ASP A 465 26.93 -2.52 -2.52
C ASP A 465 25.91 -3.66 -2.28
N GLY A 466 24.71 -3.32 -1.81
CA GLY A 466 23.57 -4.22 -1.89
C GLY A 466 23.14 -4.94 -0.62
N ASP A 467 23.77 -4.76 0.56
CA ASP A 467 23.19 -5.32 1.82
C ASP A 467 23.43 -4.55 3.15
N THR A 468 24.41 -3.64 3.30
CA THR A 468 24.48 -2.69 4.46
C THR A 468 25.40 -1.48 4.22
N TYR A 469 25.06 -0.29 4.76
CA TYR A 469 25.96 0.88 4.79
C TYR A 469 27.11 0.67 5.79
N LYS A 470 28.32 0.35 5.33
CA LYS A 470 29.53 0.33 6.19
C LYS A 470 30.49 1.45 5.84
N ARG A 471 30.91 2.18 6.87
CA ARG A 471 31.98 3.17 6.84
C ARG A 471 33.30 2.45 6.52
N ALA A 472 34.07 2.91 5.53
CA ALA A 472 35.44 2.47 5.35
C ALA A 472 36.27 2.82 6.61
N ALA A 473 36.90 1.81 7.22
CA ALA A 473 37.87 2.01 8.27
C ALA A 473 39.24 2.27 7.64
N ALA A 474 39.82 3.45 7.91
CA ALA A 474 41.23 3.71 7.60
C ALA A 474 42.14 2.95 8.58
N ALA A 475 43.29 2.49 8.07
CA ALA A 475 44.33 1.73 8.79
C ALA A 475 44.95 2.51 9.98
N PRO A 476 45.61 1.82 10.95
CA PRO A 476 45.95 2.39 12.24
C PRO A 476 47.25 3.19 12.21
N ALA A 477 47.27 4.34 12.89
CA ALA A 477 48.49 5.08 13.24
C ALA A 477 48.65 5.20 14.76
N LYS A 478 49.91 5.20 15.19
CA LYS A 478 50.44 4.79 16.51
C LYS A 478 50.03 5.64 17.72
N LYS A 479 50.02 4.99 18.90
CA LYS A 479 49.88 5.58 20.24
C LYS A 479 51.00 6.57 20.58
N ALA A 480 50.64 7.63 21.31
CA ALA A 480 51.50 8.32 22.27
C ALA A 480 50.72 8.59 23.58
N ALA A 481 51.44 8.59 24.70
CA ALA A 481 50.92 8.40 26.06
C ALA A 481 50.37 9.67 26.76
N LYS A 482 49.52 9.42 27.77
CA LYS A 482 48.89 10.37 28.71
C LYS A 482 49.89 11.17 29.57
N PRO A 483 49.46 12.32 30.10
CA PRO A 483 49.38 12.44 31.56
C PRO A 483 48.03 12.99 32.07
N ALA A 484 47.78 12.74 33.35
CA ALA A 484 46.51 12.91 34.05
C ALA A 484 46.29 14.34 34.60
N ALA A 485 45.04 14.82 34.63
CA ALA A 485 44.48 15.59 35.75
C ALA A 485 42.97 15.86 35.60
N SER A 486 42.30 15.79 36.77
CA SER A 486 41.05 16.42 37.22
C SER A 486 39.71 16.22 36.49
N ALA A 487 38.71 15.95 37.33
CA ALA A 487 37.29 15.69 37.12
C ALA A 487 36.60 16.39 35.94
N PRO A 488 35.77 15.68 35.15
CA PRO A 488 34.93 16.31 34.13
C PRO A 488 33.62 16.83 34.76
N GLN A 489 33.51 18.15 34.89
CA GLN A 489 32.27 18.80 34.51
C GLN A 489 32.28 18.92 32.98
N THR A 490 31.50 18.12 32.28
CA THR A 490 31.29 18.27 30.84
C THR A 490 29.81 18.23 30.52
N ALA A 491 29.29 19.37 30.09
CA ALA A 491 28.07 19.50 29.31
C ALA A 491 28.10 18.51 28.13
N ALA A 492 27.07 17.68 28.00
CA ALA A 492 26.92 16.76 26.88
C ALA A 492 26.48 17.54 25.63
N GLY A 493 27.43 17.96 24.80
CA GLY A 493 27.19 18.41 23.44
C GLY A 493 26.94 17.21 22.52
N GLY A 494 25.70 16.72 22.48
CA GLY A 494 25.26 15.76 21.47
C GLY A 494 25.25 16.41 20.08
N LYS A 495 25.73 15.69 19.04
CA LYS A 495 25.56 16.15 17.66
C LYS A 495 24.06 16.18 17.33
N ALA A 496 23.62 17.25 16.68
CA ALA A 496 22.24 17.38 16.23
C ALA A 496 21.86 16.16 15.35
N LYS A 497 20.71 15.55 15.60
CA LYS A 497 20.20 14.39 14.86
C LYS A 497 18.82 14.70 14.30
N LEU A 498 18.61 14.46 13.01
CA LEU A 498 17.32 14.60 12.36
C LEU A 498 16.49 13.32 12.52
N PHE A 499 15.26 13.49 12.97
CA PHE A 499 14.23 12.45 13.00
C PHE A 499 13.11 12.83 12.03
N VAL A 500 12.60 11.85 11.30
CA VAL A 500 11.54 12.05 10.30
C VAL A 500 10.42 11.05 10.55
N ARG A 501 9.21 11.55 10.76
CA ARG A 501 8.01 10.73 11.00
C ARG A 501 6.90 11.11 10.03
N THR A 502 6.21 10.12 9.50
CA THR A 502 4.95 10.36 8.76
C THR A 502 3.86 10.72 9.75
N LEU A 503 3.18 11.83 9.52
CA LEU A 503 1.92 12.15 10.18
C LEU A 503 0.80 11.98 9.15
N THR A 504 -0.32 11.42 9.58
CA THR A 504 -1.52 11.32 8.75
C THR A 504 -2.15 12.70 8.57
N MET A 505 -3.01 12.87 7.57
CA MET A 505 -3.81 14.09 7.44
C MET A 505 -4.74 14.26 8.65
N ALA A 506 -5.24 13.19 9.25
CA ALA A 506 -5.99 13.24 10.51
C ALA A 506 -5.19 13.86 11.67
N ASP A 507 -3.88 13.62 11.74
CA ASP A 507 -3.01 14.23 12.77
C ASP A 507 -2.88 15.76 12.62
N SER A 508 -3.20 16.33 11.45
CA SER A 508 -3.16 17.78 11.22
C SER A 508 -4.04 18.55 12.19
N GLU A 509 -5.22 18.04 12.52
CA GLU A 509 -6.15 18.71 13.43
C GLU A 509 -5.55 18.88 14.82
N ALA A 510 -4.88 17.85 15.32
CA ALA A 510 -4.22 17.88 16.62
C ALA A 510 -3.07 18.89 16.63
N VAL A 511 -2.27 18.92 15.57
CA VAL A 511 -1.17 19.90 15.41
C VAL A 511 -1.71 21.33 15.34
N LEU A 512 -2.70 21.58 14.48
CA LEU A 512 -3.33 22.89 14.29
C LEU A 512 -3.97 23.38 15.59
N LYS A 513 -4.66 22.50 16.32
CA LYS A 513 -5.30 22.85 17.60
C LYS A 513 -4.27 23.16 18.70
N ALA A 514 -3.24 22.32 18.84
CA ALA A 514 -2.26 22.45 19.92
C ALA A 514 -1.33 23.66 19.72
N TYR A 515 -0.91 23.93 18.47
CA TYR A 515 0.12 24.91 18.16
C TYR A 515 -0.34 26.03 17.25
N LYS A 516 -1.65 26.35 17.22
CA LYS A 516 -2.25 27.38 16.35
C LYS A 516 -1.48 28.70 16.26
N ASN A 517 -0.84 29.14 17.34
CA ASN A 517 -0.10 30.40 17.40
C ASN A 517 1.24 30.34 16.65
N TYR A 518 1.78 29.13 16.41
CA TYR A 518 3.05 28.88 15.71
C TYR A 518 2.85 28.43 14.25
N VAL A 519 1.60 28.18 13.84
CA VAL A 519 1.26 27.78 12.48
C VAL A 519 1.00 29.02 11.63
N VAL A 520 1.61 29.08 10.45
CA VAL A 520 1.48 30.18 9.50
C VAL A 520 1.06 29.65 8.14
N TRP A 521 0.02 30.21 7.53
CA TRP A 521 -0.32 29.93 6.13
C TRP A 521 0.74 30.53 5.20
N LYS A 522 1.30 29.71 4.33
CA LYS A 522 2.28 30.09 3.30
C LYS A 522 1.56 30.08 1.93
N PRO A 523 1.04 31.23 1.47
CA PRO A 523 0.24 31.29 0.24
C PRO A 523 1.01 30.91 -1.02
N ASP A 524 2.32 31.17 -1.04
CA ASP A 524 3.27 30.78 -2.07
C ASP A 524 3.45 29.25 -2.18
N LEU A 525 3.28 28.53 -1.07
CA LEU A 525 3.36 27.06 -1.03
C LEU A 525 2.00 26.39 -1.14
N GLY A 526 0.92 27.11 -0.82
CA GLY A 526 -0.42 26.54 -0.65
C GLY A 526 -0.52 25.60 0.56
N LEU A 527 0.26 25.85 1.61
CA LEU A 527 0.36 24.99 2.80
C LEU A 527 0.41 25.81 4.09
N TYR A 528 -0.04 25.21 5.19
CA TYR A 528 0.34 25.69 6.51
C TYR A 528 1.76 25.23 6.84
N TYR A 529 2.53 26.07 7.52
CA TYR A 529 3.88 25.77 8.00
C TYR A 529 3.95 25.95 9.50
N LEU A 530 4.47 24.94 10.19
CA LEU A 530 4.82 24.98 11.60
C LEU A 530 6.34 24.94 11.73
N GLU A 531 6.89 25.90 12.47
CA GLU A 531 8.23 25.80 13.03
C GLU A 531 8.14 25.99 14.55
N LEU A 532 8.40 24.92 15.28
CA LEU A 532 8.15 24.86 16.72
C LEU A 532 9.49 24.63 17.45
N PRO A 533 10.07 25.69 18.05
CA PRO A 533 11.26 25.55 18.86
C PRO A 533 10.90 24.90 20.21
N LEU A 534 11.48 23.75 20.50
CA LEU A 534 11.30 23.02 21.75
C LEU A 534 12.57 23.09 22.59
N LYS A 535 12.44 22.83 23.90
CA LYS A 535 13.62 22.77 24.79
C LYS A 535 14.70 21.79 24.29
N THR A 536 14.28 20.72 23.63
CA THR A 536 15.13 19.60 23.19
C THR A 536 15.51 19.64 21.70
N GLY A 537 14.98 20.56 20.91
CA GLY A 537 15.19 20.57 19.45
C GLY A 537 14.22 21.49 18.72
N THR A 538 14.12 21.36 17.40
CA THR A 538 13.17 22.13 16.58
C THR A 538 12.34 21.19 15.73
N VAL A 539 11.02 21.40 15.72
CA VAL A 539 10.09 20.68 14.83
C VAL A 539 9.74 21.56 13.65
N LYS A 540 9.73 20.99 12.44
CA LYS A 540 9.22 21.61 11.22
C LYS A 540 8.17 20.70 10.58
N ILE A 541 7.04 21.27 10.19
CA ILE A 541 5.95 20.55 9.51
C ILE A 541 5.35 21.46 8.43
N TRP A 542 5.22 20.92 7.22
CA TRP A 542 4.37 21.50 6.18
C TRP A 542 3.09 20.69 6.16
N ILE A 543 2.01 21.31 6.61
CA ILE A 543 0.78 20.61 6.98
C ILE A 543 -0.12 20.48 5.75
N GLU A 544 -0.50 19.24 5.46
CA GLU A 544 -1.57 18.91 4.53
C GLU A 544 -2.91 18.88 5.28
N ASP A 545 -3.90 19.58 4.76
CA ASP A 545 -5.26 19.66 5.27
C ASP A 545 -6.28 19.77 4.12
N GLU A 546 -7.57 19.85 4.42
CA GLU A 546 -8.60 19.90 3.37
C GLU A 546 -8.47 21.15 2.49
N LYS A 547 -7.91 22.26 3.03
CA LYS A 547 -7.68 23.49 2.27
C LYS A 547 -6.57 23.32 1.24
N SER A 548 -5.41 22.76 1.63
CA SER A 548 -4.32 22.49 0.69
C SER A 548 -4.71 21.44 -0.35
N LEU A 549 -5.47 20.43 0.07
CA LEU A 549 -5.94 19.36 -0.80
C LEU A 549 -6.96 19.87 -1.82
N LYS A 550 -7.88 20.75 -1.41
CA LYS A 550 -8.85 21.39 -2.32
C LYS A 550 -8.16 22.18 -3.42
N ALA A 551 -7.18 23.02 -3.07
CA ALA A 551 -6.43 23.81 -4.05
C ALA A 551 -5.77 22.91 -5.11
N LYS A 552 -5.17 21.79 -4.70
CA LYS A 552 -4.58 20.82 -5.63
C LYS A 552 -5.64 20.11 -6.47
N ALA A 553 -6.79 19.75 -5.89
CA ALA A 553 -7.88 19.11 -6.61
C ALA A 553 -8.46 20.00 -7.73
N GLU A 554 -8.44 21.33 -7.57
CA GLU A 554 -8.87 22.28 -8.62
C GLU A 554 -7.99 22.21 -9.89
N LEU A 555 -6.75 21.70 -9.80
CA LEU A 555 -5.88 21.47 -10.96
C LEU A 555 -6.50 20.45 -11.93
N ILE A 556 -7.31 19.51 -11.44
CA ILE A 556 -7.97 18.50 -12.27
C ILE A 556 -8.89 19.17 -13.28
N GLN A 557 -9.73 20.10 -12.84
CA GLN A 557 -10.63 20.85 -13.73
C GLN A 557 -9.85 21.86 -14.57
N THR A 558 -8.88 22.55 -13.97
CA THR A 558 -8.06 23.57 -14.65
C THR A 558 -7.33 23.00 -15.87
N TYR A 559 -6.79 21.79 -15.75
CA TYR A 559 -6.01 21.14 -16.80
C TYR A 559 -6.77 20.04 -17.56
N GLY A 560 -8.06 19.84 -17.27
CA GLY A 560 -8.88 18.81 -17.91
C GLY A 560 -8.39 17.38 -17.65
N LEU A 561 -7.82 17.14 -16.47
CA LEU A 561 -7.33 15.82 -16.06
C LEU A 561 -8.51 14.87 -15.83
N LYS A 562 -8.24 13.56 -15.90
CA LYS A 562 -9.29 12.55 -15.77
C LYS A 562 -9.92 12.47 -14.37
N GLY A 563 -9.12 12.70 -13.34
CA GLY A 563 -9.55 12.44 -11.98
C GLY A 563 -8.48 12.62 -10.92
N ALA A 564 -8.82 12.16 -9.71
CA ALA A 564 -7.97 12.21 -8.52
C ALA A 564 -7.63 10.80 -8.03
N ALA A 565 -6.46 10.65 -7.41
CA ALA A 565 -6.11 9.49 -6.62
C ALA A 565 -5.51 9.90 -5.27
N PHE A 566 -5.76 9.15 -4.20
CA PHE A 566 -5.40 9.55 -2.84
C PHE A 566 -4.54 8.51 -2.13
N TRP A 567 -3.32 8.88 -1.78
CA TRP A 567 -2.42 8.07 -0.94
C TRP A 567 -2.46 8.58 0.50
N ARG A 568 -3.18 7.93 1.41
CA ARG A 568 -3.89 6.66 1.22
C ARG A 568 -5.11 6.56 2.12
N LYS A 569 -6.00 5.63 1.79
CA LYS A 569 -7.15 5.29 2.64
C LYS A 569 -6.70 5.02 4.08
N GLY A 570 -7.44 5.57 5.04
CA GLY A 570 -7.20 5.45 6.47
C GLY A 570 -6.23 6.48 7.04
N PHE A 571 -5.76 7.44 6.26
CA PHE A 571 -4.99 8.59 6.76
C PHE A 571 -5.80 9.90 6.81
N GLU A 572 -6.94 9.93 6.13
CA GLU A 572 -7.91 11.01 6.20
C GLU A 572 -8.61 11.09 7.58
N PRO A 573 -9.02 12.29 8.03
CA PRO A 573 -9.88 12.42 9.21
C PRO A 573 -11.29 11.86 8.95
N THR A 574 -12.03 11.53 10.00
CA THR A 574 -13.38 10.95 9.88
C THR A 574 -14.37 11.82 9.10
N HIS A 575 -14.24 13.14 9.18
CA HIS A 575 -15.10 14.09 8.47
C HIS A 575 -14.76 14.21 6.97
N PHE A 576 -13.60 13.72 6.52
CA PHE A 576 -13.18 13.79 5.11
C PHE A 576 -14.24 13.23 4.18
N TRP A 577 -14.80 12.06 4.50
CA TRP A 577 -15.79 11.40 3.66
C TRP A 577 -17.13 12.15 3.60
N GLN A 578 -17.50 12.81 4.70
CA GLN A 578 -18.78 13.51 4.83
C GLN A 578 -18.72 14.96 4.33
N GLY A 579 -17.53 15.57 4.39
CA GLY A 579 -17.23 16.94 3.96
C GLY A 579 -16.50 16.95 2.63
N PHE A 580 -15.17 16.89 2.65
CA PHE A 580 -14.32 17.03 1.47
C PHE A 580 -14.73 16.11 0.32
N ALA A 581 -14.77 14.80 0.54
CA ALA A 581 -15.08 13.83 -0.51
C ALA A 581 -16.47 14.08 -1.10
N LYS A 582 -17.45 14.40 -0.26
CA LYS A 582 -18.84 14.67 -0.65
C LYS A 582 -19.04 16.02 -1.36
N HIS A 583 -18.12 16.98 -1.25
CA HIS A 583 -18.32 18.32 -1.81
C HIS A 583 -17.38 18.66 -2.95
N GLU A 584 -16.15 18.16 -2.87
CA GLU A 584 -15.07 18.45 -3.79
C GLU A 584 -14.85 17.32 -4.80
N LEU A 585 -15.19 16.07 -4.46
CA LEU A 585 -15.02 14.92 -5.36
C LEU A 585 -16.30 14.53 -6.09
N THR A 586 -17.47 14.79 -5.51
CA THR A 586 -18.77 14.51 -6.13
C THR A 586 -19.31 15.64 -6.95
#